data_AF-A0ABD3BEW3-F1
#
_entry.id   AF-A0ABD3BEW3-F1
#
_cell.length_a   1.000
_cell.length_b   1.000
_cell.length_c   1.000
_cell.angle_alpha   90.00
_cell.angle_beta   90.00
_cell.angle_gamma   90.00
#
_symmetry.space_group_name_H-M   'P 1'
#
loop_
_entity.id
_entity.type
_entity.pdbx_description
1 polymer ?
#
loop_
_entity_poly.entity_id
_entity_poly.type
_entity_poly.pdbx_seq_one_letter_code
_entity_poly.pdbx_strand_id
1 'polypeptide(L)' 'MAVMEKLRMFVAQEPVVAASCLIAGVGLFLPAVVRPILDSFESAKQVPQPALSDVVAGMTGKK' A
#
# COMPACT_ATOMS: atom_id res chain seq x y z
N MET A 1 24.76 -5.79 -16.33
CA MET A 1 23.93 -6.89 -16.88
C MET A 1 24.21 -8.26 -16.24
N ALA A 2 25.42 -8.50 -15.70
CA ALA A 2 25.79 -9.79 -15.08
C ALA A 2 24.87 -10.27 -13.93
N VAL A 3 24.34 -9.36 -13.10
CA VAL A 3 23.50 -9.73 -11.94
C VAL A 3 22.14 -10.28 -12.37
N MET A 4 21.50 -9.68 -13.38
CA MET A 4 20.18 -10.09 -13.86
C MET A 4 20.23 -11.48 -14.53
N GLU A 5 21.32 -11.74 -15.27
CA GLU A 5 21.55 -13.02 -15.94
C GLU A 5 21.81 -14.14 -14.93
N LYS A 6 22.61 -13.87 -13.89
CA LYS A 6 22.81 -14.80 -12.77
C LYS A 6 21.53 -15.06 -11.97
N LEU A 7 20.70 -14.05 -11.76
CA LEU A 7 19.41 -14.22 -11.07
C LEU A 7 18.48 -15.14 -11.88
N ARG A 8 18.42 -14.95 -13.21
CA ARG A 8 17.64 -15.81 -14.10
C ARG A 8 18.16 -17.24 -14.14
N MET A 9 19.48 -17.43 -14.17
CA MET A 9 20.08 -18.77 -14.06
C MET A 9 19.73 -19.44 -12.73
N PHE A 10 19.78 -18.71 -11.62
CA PHE A 10 19.43 -19.23 -10.29
C PHE A 10 17.95 -19.62 -10.20
N VAL A 11 17.04 -18.81 -10.75
CA VAL A 11 15.61 -19.14 -10.82
C VAL A 11 15.35 -20.39 -11.67
N ALA A 12 16.09 -20.59 -12.75
CA ALA A 12 15.95 -21.77 -13.60
C ALA A 12 16.56 -23.04 -12.99
N GLN A 13 17.65 -22.90 -12.22
CA GLN A 13 18.38 -24.03 -11.64
C GLN A 13 17.79 -24.49 -10.29
N GLU A 14 17.34 -23.55 -9.46
CA GLU A 14 16.78 -23.79 -8.13
C GLU A 14 15.36 -23.18 -8.02
N PRO A 15 14.39 -23.67 -8.80
CA PRO A 15 13.07 -23.03 -8.92
C PRO A 15 12.27 -23.06 -7.62
N VAL A 16 12.41 -24.13 -6.83
CA VAL A 16 11.70 -24.29 -5.54
C VAL A 16 12.21 -23.28 -4.52
N VAL A 17 13.53 -23.09 -4.44
CA VAL A 17 14.15 -22.13 -3.51
C VAL A 17 13.78 -20.71 -3.91
N ALA A 18 13.88 -20.38 -5.20
CA ALA A 18 13.47 -19.08 -5.71
C ALA A 18 11.99 -18.78 -5.42
N ALA A 19 11.10 -19.74 -5.70
CA ALA A 19 9.66 -19.59 -5.40
C ALA A 19 9.40 -19.43 -3.90
N SER A 20 10.08 -20.21 -3.04
CA SER A 20 9.92 -20.10 -1.59
C SER A 20 10.33 -18.71 -1.06
N CYS A 21 11.42 -18.16 -1.57
CA CYS A 21 11.91 -16.84 -1.20
C CYS A 21 10.94 -15.73 -1.67
N LEU A 22 10.38 -15.86 -2.88
CA LEU A 22 9.38 -14.92 -3.39
C LEU A 22 8.08 -14.98 -2.57
N ILE A 23 7.57 -16.17 -2.25
CA ILE A 23 6.34 -16.32 -1.45
C ILE A 23 6.55 -15.77 -0.04
N ALA A 24 7.68 -16.08 0.61
CA ALA A 24 8.03 -15.54 1.92
C ALA A 24 8.19 -14.01 1.88
N GLY A 25 8.86 -13.50 0.85
CA GLY A 25 9.03 -12.07 0.63
C GLY A 25 7.70 -11.34 0.48
N VAL A 26 6.78 -11.86 -0.33
CA VAL A 26 5.42 -11.29 -0.48
C VAL A 26 4.65 -11.37 0.84
N GLY A 27 4.69 -12.51 1.53
CA GLY A 27 3.99 -12.70 2.80
C GLY A 27 4.43 -11.73 3.91
N LEU A 28 5.70 -11.31 3.92
CA LEU A 28 6.22 -10.33 4.87
C LEU A 28 6.09 -8.88 4.37
N PHE A 29 6.28 -8.64 3.08
CA PHE A 29 6.25 -7.31 2.48
C PHE A 29 4.83 -6.75 2.34
N LEU A 30 3.88 -7.58 1.93
CA LEU A 30 2.49 -7.17 1.73
C LEU A 30 1.88 -6.57 3.02
N PRO A 31 1.94 -7.21 4.20
CA PRO A 31 1.42 -6.58 5.42
C PRO A 31 2.23 -5.35 5.84
N ALA A 32 3.55 -5.34 5.66
CA ALA A 32 4.39 -4.21 6.07
C ALA A 32 4.11 -2.93 5.27
N VAL A 33 3.81 -3.05 3.97
CA VAL A 33 3.60 -1.88 3.08
C VAL A 33 2.13 -1.61 2.83
N VAL A 34 1.30 -2.65 2.66
CA VAL A 34 -0.12 -2.46 2.33
C VAL A 34 -0.93 -2.01 3.56
N ARG A 35 -0.57 -2.41 4.79
CA ARG A 35 -1.29 -1.95 5.99
C ARG A 35 -1.20 -0.45 6.20
N PRO A 36 -0.01 0.18 6.19
CA PRO A 36 0.09 1.64 6.32
C PRO A 36 -0.62 2.39 5.19
N ILE A 37 -0.58 1.84 3.97
CA ILE A 37 -1.27 2.44 2.82
C ILE A 37 -2.77 2.38 3.03
N LEU A 38 -3.35 1.21 3.28
CA LEU A 38 -4.79 1.06 3.48
C LEU A 38 -5.30 1.90 4.66
N ASP A 39 -4.52 1.97 5.75
CA ASP A 39 -4.82 2.80 6.91
C ASP A 39 -4.87 4.30 6.54
N SER A 40 -3.91 4.76 5.72
CA SER A 40 -3.91 6.13 5.18
C SER A 40 -5.11 6.40 4.26
N PHE A 41 -5.51 5.42 3.44
CA PHE A 41 -6.68 5.53 2.56
C PHE A 41 -8.00 5.59 3.35
N GLU A 42 -8.11 4.84 4.44
CA GLU A 42 -9.28 4.87 5.32
C GLU A 42 -9.35 6.19 6.10
N SER A 43 -8.23 6.65 6.64
CA SER A 43 -8.15 7.95 7.31
C SER A 43 -8.46 9.12 6.37
N ALA A 44 -8.07 9.05 5.10
CA ALA A 44 -8.39 10.06 4.10
C ALA A 44 -9.89 10.08 3.73
N LYS A 45 -10.58 8.93 3.83
CA LYS A 45 -12.03 8.83 3.60
C LYS A 45 -12.84 9.37 4.78
N GLN A 46 -12.26 9.43 5.98
CA GLN A 46 -12.92 9.90 7.20
C GLN A 46 -12.91 11.42 7.40
N VAL A 47 -12.80 12.20 6.32
CA VAL A 47 -13.28 13.58 6.34
C VAL A 47 -14.72 13.53 5.78
N PRO A 48 -15.77 13.38 6.63
CA PRO A 48 -17.10 13.74 6.19
C PRO A 48 -17.00 15.15 5.64
N GLN A 49 -17.27 15.32 4.35
CA GLN A 49 -17.32 16.65 3.77
C GLN A 49 -18.32 17.44 4.62
N PRO A 50 -17.91 18.57 5.24
CA PRO A 50 -18.82 19.34 6.06
C PRO A 50 -20.04 19.65 5.19
N ALA A 51 -21.23 19.42 5.74
CA ALA A 51 -22.45 19.73 5.01
C ALA A 51 -22.34 21.20 4.55
N LEU A 52 -22.64 21.47 3.28
CA LEU A 52 -22.51 22.82 2.71
C LEU A 52 -23.26 23.87 3.55
N SER A 53 -24.32 23.45 4.26
CA SER A 53 -25.04 24.26 5.26
C SER A 53 -24.17 24.75 6.41
N ASP A 54 -23.26 23.93 6.93
CA ASP A 54 -22.39 24.28 8.06
C ASP A 54 -21.26 25.20 7.62
N VAL A 55 -20.77 25.04 6.38
CA VAL A 55 -19.83 25.98 5.77
C VAL A 55 -20.49 27.33 5.52
N VAL A 56 -21.73 27.34 5.00
CA VAL A 56 -22.49 28.58 4.78
C VAL A 56 -22.86 29.25 6.10
N ALA A 57 -23.28 28.50 7.12
CA ALA A 57 -23.57 29.03 8.45
C ALA A 57 -22.32 29.60 9.13
N GLY A 58 -21.17 28.93 9.01
CA GLY A 58 -19.87 29.41 9.49
C GLY A 58 -19.39 30.68 8.77
N MET A 59 -19.60 30.78 7.45
CA MET A 59 -19.28 31.98 6.67
C MET A 59 -20.25 33.14 6.91
N THR A 60 -21.51 32.85 7.25
CA THR A 60 -22.55 33.86 7.55
C THR A 60 -22.66 34.21 9.04
N GLY A 61 -21.85 33.59 9.90
CA GLY A 61 -21.76 33.90 11.33
C GLY A 61 -23.01 33.58 12.15
N LYS A 62 -23.95 32.79 11.62
CA LYS A 62 -25.13 32.35 12.37
C LYS A 62 -24.80 31.08 13.13
N LYS A 63 -24.66 31.24 14.44
CA LYS A 63 -24.53 30.18 15.43
C LYS A 63 -25.91 29.66 15.84
#